data_AF-H3A1S6-F1
#
_entry.id   AF-H3A1S6-F1
#
_cell.length_a   1.000
_cell.length_b   1.000
_cell.length_c   1.000
_cell.angle_alpha   90.00
_cell.angle_beta   90.00
_cell.angle_gamma   90.00
#
_symmetry.space_group_name_H-M   'P 1'
#
loop_
_entity.id
_entity.type
_entity.pdbx_description
1 polymer ?
#
loop_
_entity_poly.entity_id
_entity_poly.type
_entity_poly.pdbx_seq_one_letter_code
_entity_poly.pdbx_strand_id
1 'polypeptide(L)'
;MQAKKRYLLVSLGACLLLLFYFGVLQIQRITLSPHSHHLRRDLEHLRHRWPQWVTPLSTYLGREDLSQEEDLQGQQQYISPSERREIKANVYKSQKCRMETCFDFSLCQRRGFKVYLYPKQKGEKVSESYQKVLTTIEESRYYTSDPSQACLFVLSIDTLDRDQLSFHYIHNVKNKIQSLELWNNGRNHLLFNLYSGTWPDYTEDLGFDIGQAMLAKASIGMENFRPNFDVSIPLFSKDHPQKGGERGYLTFNNVPPIRKYLLVFKGKRYLTGIGSETRNALYHIHNGEDIILLTTCKHGKDWEKHKDARCDKDNEEYNE
;
A
#
# COMPACT_ATOMS: atom_id res chain seq x y z
N MET A 1 21.14 -64.89 43.38
CA MET A 1 19.93 -64.03 43.19
C MET A 1 20.04 -62.59 43.74
N GLN A 2 21.23 -62.06 44.08
CA GLN A 2 21.36 -60.71 44.67
C GLN A 2 21.72 -59.58 43.70
N ALA A 3 22.32 -59.87 42.54
CA ALA A 3 22.75 -58.82 41.60
C ALA A 3 21.56 -58.18 40.84
N LYS A 4 20.61 -58.99 40.34
CA LYS A 4 19.46 -58.49 39.55
C LYS A 4 18.57 -57.51 40.32
N LYS A 5 18.38 -57.71 41.63
CA LYS A 5 17.60 -56.77 42.48
C LYS A 5 18.32 -55.43 42.67
N ARG A 6 19.66 -55.43 42.71
CA ARG A 6 20.46 -54.20 42.86
C ARG A 6 20.41 -53.35 41.58
N TYR A 7 20.54 -53.96 40.41
CA TYR A 7 20.42 -53.22 39.14
C TYR A 7 19.01 -52.67 38.89
N LEU A 8 17.97 -53.38 39.32
CA LEU A 8 16.59 -52.89 39.24
C LEU A 8 16.40 -51.63 40.10
N LEU A 9 16.94 -51.62 41.32
CA LEU A 9 16.88 -50.46 42.22
C LEU A 9 17.65 -49.25 41.66
N VAL A 10 18.83 -49.47 41.06
CA VAL A 10 19.59 -48.39 40.41
C VAL A 10 18.86 -47.84 39.18
N SER A 11 18.26 -48.71 38.36
CA SER A 11 17.46 -48.30 37.20
C SER A 11 16.23 -47.48 37.59
N LEU A 12 15.49 -47.90 38.62
CA LEU A 12 14.36 -47.15 39.16
C LEU A 12 14.79 -45.80 39.73
N GLY A 13 15.92 -45.75 40.44
CA GLY A 13 16.49 -44.50 40.94
C GLY A 13 16.87 -43.53 39.82
N ALA A 14 17.53 -44.01 38.77
CA ALA A 14 17.90 -43.19 37.61
C ALA A 14 16.67 -42.66 36.85
N CYS A 15 15.62 -43.49 36.72
CA CYS A 15 14.39 -43.09 36.05
C CYS A 15 13.61 -42.03 36.85
N LEU A 16 13.57 -42.17 38.18
CA LEU A 16 12.98 -41.16 39.07
C LEU A 16 13.74 -39.83 39.01
N LEU A 17 15.08 -39.86 38.99
CA LEU A 17 15.89 -38.65 38.87
C LEU A 17 15.67 -37.93 37.53
N LEU A 18 15.53 -38.68 36.43
CA LEU A 18 15.19 -38.09 35.13
C LEU A 18 13.80 -37.47 35.11
N LEU A 19 12.80 -38.14 35.70
CA LEU A 19 11.44 -37.60 35.81
C LEU A 19 11.40 -36.32 36.66
N PHE A 20 12.15 -36.28 37.77
CA PHE A 20 12.30 -35.07 38.57
C PHE A 20 13.01 -33.96 37.79
N TYR A 21 14.08 -34.26 37.04
CA TYR A 21 14.79 -33.29 36.23
C TYR A 21 13.91 -32.66 35.15
N PHE A 22 13.16 -33.48 34.39
CA PHE A 22 12.22 -32.98 33.38
C PHE A 22 11.01 -32.26 34.01
N GLY A 23 10.53 -32.72 35.18
CA GLY A 23 9.48 -32.05 35.95
C GLY A 23 9.91 -30.66 36.43
N VAL A 24 11.14 -30.52 36.95
CA VAL A 24 11.70 -29.24 37.39
C VAL A 24 11.91 -28.29 36.21
N LEU A 25 12.34 -28.77 35.04
CA LEU A 25 12.46 -27.95 33.82
C LEU A 25 11.09 -27.46 33.30
N GLN A 26 10.06 -28.29 33.36
CA GLN A 26 8.68 -27.91 33.02
C GLN A 26 8.13 -26.88 34.02
N ILE A 27 8.36 -27.08 35.33
CA ILE A 27 7.95 -26.14 36.36
C ILE A 27 8.70 -24.82 36.20
N GLN A 28 10.01 -24.81 35.91
CA GLN A 28 10.76 -23.59 35.60
C GLN A 28 10.20 -22.86 34.37
N ARG A 29 9.78 -23.57 33.31
CA ARG A 29 9.10 -22.94 32.16
C ARG A 29 7.74 -22.32 32.52
N ILE A 30 7.03 -22.90 33.48
CA ILE A 30 5.71 -22.42 33.93
C ILE A 30 5.86 -21.27 34.96
N THR A 31 6.89 -21.31 35.83
CA THR A 31 7.13 -20.29 36.86
C THR A 31 7.99 -19.11 36.38
N LEU A 32 8.79 -19.26 35.32
CA LEU A 32 9.51 -18.15 34.65
C LEU A 32 8.72 -17.54 33.48
N SER A 33 7.39 -17.69 33.46
CA SER A 33 6.51 -16.85 32.63
C SER A 33 5.79 -15.76 33.45
N PRO A 34 6.49 -14.78 34.07
CA PRO A 34 5.88 -13.52 34.46
C PRO A 34 6.04 -12.52 33.31
N HIS A 35 5.29 -12.67 32.22
CA HIS A 35 5.30 -11.65 31.15
C HIS A 35 3.96 -11.32 30.50
N SER A 36 2.84 -11.88 30.97
CA SER A 36 1.51 -11.53 30.42
C SER A 36 0.79 -10.41 31.19
N HIS A 37 1.09 -10.17 32.47
CA HIS A 37 0.36 -9.20 33.29
C HIS A 37 1.03 -7.82 33.43
N HIS A 38 2.36 -7.71 33.33
CA HIS A 38 3.05 -6.41 33.32
C HIS A 38 2.89 -5.67 31.98
N LEU A 39 2.90 -6.40 30.85
CA LEU A 39 2.68 -5.79 29.53
C LEU A 39 1.31 -5.10 29.40
N ARG A 40 0.29 -5.60 30.11
CA ARG A 40 -1.07 -5.02 30.05
C ARG A 40 -1.18 -3.73 30.87
N ARG A 41 -0.42 -3.61 31.97
CA ARG A 41 -0.39 -2.41 32.82
C ARG A 41 0.49 -1.31 32.23
N ASP A 42 1.60 -1.69 31.58
CA ASP A 42 2.45 -0.73 30.84
C ASP A 42 1.76 -0.24 29.56
N LEU A 43 0.92 -1.06 28.90
CA LEU A 43 0.15 -0.62 27.75
C LEU A 43 -0.96 0.39 28.14
N GLU A 44 -1.56 0.27 29.34
CA GLU A 44 -2.51 1.26 29.86
C GLU A 44 -1.81 2.56 30.28
N HIS A 45 -0.61 2.51 30.87
CA HIS A 45 0.16 3.71 31.19
C HIS A 45 0.77 4.39 29.95
N LEU A 46 1.19 3.63 28.94
CA LEU A 46 1.64 4.18 27.66
C LEU A 46 0.49 4.81 26.86
N ARG A 47 -0.77 4.34 27.02
CA ARG A 47 -1.95 4.95 26.40
C ARG A 47 -2.22 6.38 26.89
N HIS A 48 -1.74 6.73 28.08
CA HIS A 48 -1.88 8.06 28.67
C HIS A 48 -0.71 9.02 28.37
N ARG A 49 0.32 8.59 27.63
CA ARG A 49 1.52 9.40 27.33
C ARG A 49 1.75 9.70 25.84
N TRP A 50 0.86 9.23 24.97
CA TRP A 50 0.78 9.78 23.61
C TRP A 50 0.08 11.13 23.69
N PRO A 51 0.61 12.21 23.08
CA PRO A 51 -0.18 13.39 22.85
C PRO A 51 -1.44 12.95 22.09
N GLN A 52 -2.60 13.00 22.73
CA GLN A 52 -3.83 13.01 21.98
C GLN A 52 -3.76 14.28 21.13
N TRP A 53 -3.51 14.13 19.84
CA TRP A 53 -3.76 15.19 18.87
C TRP A 53 -5.28 15.37 18.84
N VAL A 54 -5.82 16.09 19.83
CA VAL A 54 -7.26 16.39 19.97
C VAL A 54 -7.69 17.45 18.96
N THR A 55 -6.73 18.04 18.25
CA THR A 55 -6.98 18.84 17.06
C THR A 55 -6.95 17.92 15.85
N PRO A 56 -8.06 17.80 15.09
CA PRO A 56 -7.96 17.42 13.69
C PRO A 56 -6.88 18.31 13.07
N LEU A 57 -5.85 17.73 12.46
CA LEU A 57 -4.93 18.52 11.64
C LEU A 57 -5.79 19.26 10.62
N SER A 58 -5.89 20.58 10.78
CA SER A 58 -6.49 21.46 9.80
C SER A 58 -5.77 21.19 8.48
N THR A 59 -6.48 20.65 7.50
CA THR A 59 -6.00 20.58 6.13
C THR A 59 -5.49 21.97 5.74
N TYR A 60 -4.27 22.06 5.20
CA TYR A 60 -3.66 23.34 4.79
C TYR A 60 -4.41 24.04 3.65
N LEU A 61 -5.47 23.42 3.13
CA LEU A 61 -6.34 23.96 2.10
C LEU A 61 -7.68 24.32 2.74
N GLY A 62 -7.81 25.62 3.00
CA GLY A 62 -9.09 26.25 3.26
C GLY A 62 -10.04 26.00 2.09
N ARG A 63 -11.31 25.99 2.44
CA ARG A 63 -12.50 25.90 1.59
C ARG A 63 -12.46 26.92 0.43
N GLU A 64 -11.82 26.55 -0.66
CA GLU A 64 -11.90 27.20 -1.97
C GLU A 64 -11.36 26.19 -2.99
N ASP A 65 -12.26 25.67 -3.83
CA ASP A 65 -12.05 25.08 -5.16
C ASP A 65 -13.22 24.12 -5.50
N LEU A 66 -14.41 24.70 -5.55
CA LEU A 66 -15.53 24.19 -6.34
C LEU A 66 -15.50 24.91 -7.69
N SER A 67 -14.50 24.64 -8.53
CA SER A 67 -14.50 25.10 -9.93
C SER A 67 -13.40 24.42 -10.74
N GLN A 68 -13.62 23.15 -11.12
CA GLN A 68 -12.95 22.57 -12.30
C GLN A 68 -13.98 21.73 -13.07
N GLU A 69 -14.97 22.42 -13.66
CA GLU A 69 -15.84 21.86 -14.71
C GLU A 69 -15.26 22.16 -16.10
N GLU A 70 -13.97 21.99 -16.35
CA GLU A 70 -13.41 22.34 -17.66
C GLU A 70 -12.10 21.59 -17.94
N ASP A 71 -12.16 20.27 -18.22
CA ASP A 71 -11.12 19.65 -19.08
C ASP A 71 -11.41 18.26 -19.69
N LEU A 72 -12.57 17.63 -19.43
CA LEU A 72 -12.86 16.29 -19.97
C LEU A 72 -13.37 16.27 -21.44
N GLN A 73 -12.99 17.23 -22.27
CA GLN A 73 -13.48 17.30 -23.67
C GLN A 73 -12.53 16.67 -24.72
N GLY A 74 -11.35 16.19 -24.34
CA GLY A 74 -10.30 15.82 -25.30
C GLY A 74 -10.40 14.47 -26.02
N GLN A 75 -11.17 13.47 -25.57
CA GLN A 75 -10.93 12.09 -26.07
C GLN A 75 -12.14 11.11 -26.14
N GLN A 76 -13.37 11.59 -26.41
CA GLN A 76 -14.54 10.70 -26.50
C GLN A 76 -15.40 10.93 -27.76
N GLN A 77 -14.80 10.81 -28.95
CA GLN A 77 -15.51 10.98 -30.23
C GLN A 77 -16.41 9.79 -30.65
N TYR A 78 -16.49 8.71 -29.85
CA TYR A 78 -17.21 7.48 -30.22
C TYR A 78 -18.33 7.06 -29.24
N ILE A 79 -18.71 7.90 -28.28
CA ILE A 79 -19.65 7.52 -27.22
C ILE A 79 -21.03 8.17 -27.43
N SER A 80 -22.10 7.39 -27.29
CA SER A 80 -23.47 7.90 -27.41
C SER A 80 -23.79 8.96 -26.33
N PRO A 81 -24.69 9.93 -26.59
CA PRO A 81 -25.06 10.93 -25.59
C PRO A 81 -25.62 10.34 -24.28
N SER A 82 -26.29 9.19 -24.35
CA SER A 82 -26.82 8.48 -23.17
C SER A 82 -25.68 7.92 -22.31
N GLU A 83 -24.74 7.22 -22.95
CA GLU A 83 -23.59 6.63 -22.28
C GLU A 83 -22.68 7.71 -21.69
N ARG A 84 -22.57 8.87 -22.34
CA ARG A 84 -21.84 10.03 -21.81
C ARG A 84 -22.48 10.60 -20.53
N ARG A 85 -23.81 10.64 -20.45
CA ARG A 85 -24.54 11.09 -19.24
C ARG A 85 -24.37 10.10 -18.10
N GLU A 86 -24.42 8.80 -18.41
CA GLU A 86 -24.25 7.73 -17.42
C GLU A 86 -22.83 7.74 -16.83
N ILE A 87 -21.80 7.86 -17.67
CA ILE A 87 -20.41 8.01 -17.23
C ILE A 87 -20.27 9.22 -16.31
N LYS A 88 -20.78 10.40 -16.71
CA LYS A 88 -20.69 11.61 -15.86
C LYS A 88 -21.42 11.42 -14.52
N ALA A 89 -22.61 10.84 -14.53
CA ALA A 89 -23.37 10.59 -13.31
C ALA A 89 -22.65 9.60 -12.37
N ASN A 90 -22.02 8.57 -12.93
CA ASN A 90 -21.28 7.58 -12.14
C ASN A 90 -19.96 8.13 -11.61
N VAL A 91 -19.23 8.94 -12.37
CA VAL A 91 -18.02 9.64 -11.90
C VAL A 91 -18.37 10.53 -10.71
N TYR A 92 -19.44 11.32 -10.81
CA TYR A 92 -19.93 12.15 -9.71
C TYR A 92 -20.36 11.32 -8.49
N LYS A 93 -21.01 10.17 -8.72
CA LYS A 93 -21.40 9.24 -7.66
C LYS A 93 -20.17 8.60 -6.98
N SER A 94 -19.14 8.27 -7.76
CA SER A 94 -17.87 7.69 -7.28
C SER A 94 -17.11 8.67 -6.39
N GLN A 95 -17.01 9.94 -6.76
CA GLN A 95 -16.36 10.98 -5.94
C GLN A 95 -17.03 11.16 -4.56
N LYS A 96 -18.36 10.94 -4.50
CA LYS A 96 -19.13 10.99 -3.25
C LYS A 96 -19.11 9.69 -2.44
N CYS A 97 -18.45 8.64 -2.90
CA CYS A 97 -18.39 7.40 -2.15
C CYS A 97 -17.64 7.55 -0.83
N ARG A 98 -18.24 6.99 0.22
CA ARG A 98 -17.70 6.86 1.57
C ARG A 98 -17.99 5.43 2.04
N MET A 99 -17.37 5.02 3.15
CA MET A 99 -17.56 3.67 3.67
C MET A 99 -19.03 3.40 3.96
N GLU A 100 -19.73 4.34 4.55
CA GLU A 100 -21.14 4.24 4.93
C GLU A 100 -22.11 4.24 3.72
N THR A 101 -21.69 4.74 2.55
CA THR A 101 -22.57 4.86 1.37
C THR A 101 -22.28 3.80 0.30
N CYS A 102 -21.01 3.47 0.08
CA CYS A 102 -20.56 2.64 -1.04
C CYS A 102 -19.96 1.30 -0.63
N PHE A 103 -19.75 1.06 0.67
CA PHE A 103 -19.30 -0.23 1.20
C PHE A 103 -20.42 -0.88 2.01
N ASP A 104 -20.68 -2.17 1.77
CA ASP A 104 -21.63 -2.97 2.56
C ASP A 104 -20.90 -3.69 3.70
N PHE A 105 -21.01 -3.10 4.90
CA PHE A 105 -20.46 -3.67 6.12
C PHE A 105 -21.16 -4.94 6.60
N SER A 106 -22.39 -5.21 6.15
CA SER A 106 -23.17 -6.35 6.63
C SER A 106 -22.53 -7.69 6.24
N LEU A 107 -21.83 -7.73 5.10
CA LEU A 107 -21.06 -8.89 4.65
C LEU A 107 -19.92 -9.21 5.63
N CYS A 108 -19.17 -8.19 6.04
CA CYS A 108 -18.08 -8.31 7.01
C CYS A 108 -18.56 -8.74 8.40
N GLN A 109 -19.68 -8.17 8.87
CA GLN A 109 -20.22 -8.47 10.20
C GLN A 109 -20.71 -9.92 10.30
N ARG A 110 -21.32 -10.45 9.25
CA ARG A 110 -21.89 -11.81 9.24
C ARG A 110 -20.84 -12.90 9.05
N ARG A 111 -19.82 -12.64 8.21
CA ARG A 111 -18.88 -13.67 7.71
C ARG A 111 -17.44 -13.47 8.19
N GLY A 112 -17.19 -12.37 8.90
CA GLY A 112 -15.84 -11.90 9.21
C GLY A 112 -15.18 -11.19 8.03
N PHE A 113 -13.97 -10.69 8.24
CA PHE A 113 -13.20 -10.02 7.19
C PHE A 113 -12.49 -11.06 6.33
N LYS A 114 -13.09 -11.41 5.19
CA LYS A 114 -12.53 -12.32 4.18
C LYS A 114 -12.45 -11.63 2.82
N VAL A 115 -11.40 -11.95 2.06
CA VAL A 115 -11.09 -11.38 0.75
C VAL A 115 -11.15 -12.47 -0.30
N TYR A 116 -12.04 -12.29 -1.27
CA TYR A 116 -12.12 -13.16 -2.45
C TYR A 116 -11.29 -12.58 -3.59
N LEU A 117 -10.52 -13.45 -4.24
CA LEU A 117 -9.80 -13.14 -5.46
C LEU A 117 -10.55 -13.73 -6.64
N TYR A 118 -10.81 -12.91 -7.65
CA TYR A 118 -11.37 -13.42 -8.90
C TYR A 118 -10.41 -14.43 -9.55
N PRO A 119 -10.94 -15.51 -10.15
CA PRO A 119 -10.11 -16.45 -10.88
C PRO A 119 -9.53 -15.78 -12.12
N LYS A 120 -8.25 -16.06 -12.40
CA LYS A 120 -7.57 -15.58 -13.60
C LYS A 120 -8.26 -16.13 -14.85
N GLN A 121 -8.66 -15.23 -15.76
CA GLN A 121 -9.25 -15.64 -17.03
C GLN A 121 -8.16 -16.16 -17.97
N LYS A 122 -8.52 -17.15 -18.80
CA LYS A 122 -7.58 -17.73 -19.77
C LYS A 122 -7.10 -16.65 -20.76
N GLY A 123 -5.79 -16.54 -20.91
CA GLY A 123 -5.15 -15.59 -21.85
C GLY A 123 -4.93 -14.18 -21.30
N GLU A 124 -5.33 -13.89 -20.06
CA GLU A 124 -4.99 -12.62 -19.42
C GLU A 124 -3.55 -12.61 -18.92
N LYS A 125 -2.80 -11.59 -19.34
CA LYS A 125 -1.44 -11.34 -18.84
C LYS A 125 -1.55 -10.53 -17.56
N VAL A 126 -0.82 -10.96 -16.54
CA VAL A 126 -0.69 -10.27 -15.25
C VAL A 126 0.78 -9.91 -15.08
N SER A 127 1.09 -8.66 -14.73
CA SER A 127 2.46 -8.24 -14.44
C SER A 127 3.01 -8.98 -13.23
N GLU A 128 4.33 -9.14 -13.15
CA GLU A 128 4.98 -9.76 -11.99
C GLU A 128 4.62 -9.01 -10.69
N SER A 129 4.56 -7.67 -10.76
CA SER A 129 4.20 -6.81 -9.63
C SER A 129 2.77 -7.10 -9.13
N TYR A 130 1.80 -7.19 -10.04
CA TYR A 130 0.42 -7.49 -9.63
C TYR A 130 0.28 -8.94 -9.17
N GLN A 131 1.04 -9.86 -9.77
CA GLN A 131 1.11 -11.23 -9.29
C GLN A 131 1.58 -11.29 -7.84
N LYS A 132 2.59 -10.51 -7.44
CA LYS A 132 3.04 -10.42 -6.03
C LYS A 132 1.92 -9.93 -5.11
N VAL A 133 1.12 -8.94 -5.55
CA VAL A 133 -0.06 -8.46 -4.79
C VAL A 133 -1.09 -9.57 -4.60
N LEU A 134 -1.48 -10.25 -5.69
CA LEU A 134 -2.46 -11.34 -5.64
C LEU A 134 -1.99 -12.49 -4.74
N THR A 135 -0.75 -12.94 -4.92
CA THR A 135 -0.16 -14.03 -4.12
C THR A 135 -0.11 -13.65 -2.63
N THR A 136 0.24 -12.40 -2.30
CA THR A 136 0.27 -11.93 -0.91
C THR A 136 -1.11 -11.99 -0.25
N ILE A 137 -2.17 -11.66 -1.00
CA ILE A 137 -3.55 -11.78 -0.51
C ILE A 137 -3.92 -13.24 -0.33
N GLU A 138 -3.63 -14.08 -1.33
CA GLU A 138 -3.95 -15.52 -1.34
C GLU A 138 -3.30 -16.28 -0.19
N GLU A 139 -2.05 -15.97 0.16
CA GLU A 139 -1.33 -16.57 1.28
C GLU A 139 -1.75 -16.03 2.66
N SER A 140 -2.57 -14.98 2.70
CA SER A 140 -3.01 -14.36 3.95
C SER A 140 -4.14 -15.14 4.63
N ARG A 141 -4.27 -14.99 5.95
CA ARG A 141 -5.41 -15.52 6.73
C ARG A 141 -6.78 -14.98 6.30
N TYR A 142 -6.80 -13.90 5.52
CA TYR A 142 -8.02 -13.25 5.07
C TYR A 142 -8.54 -13.84 3.76
N TYR A 143 -7.74 -14.58 3.00
CA TYR A 143 -8.17 -15.18 1.74
C TYR A 143 -9.36 -16.15 1.91
N THR A 144 -10.23 -16.18 0.90
CA THR A 144 -11.26 -17.21 0.67
C THR A 144 -11.41 -17.48 -0.82
N SER A 145 -11.59 -18.75 -1.19
CA SER A 145 -11.96 -19.16 -2.56
C SER A 145 -13.48 -19.15 -2.79
N ASP A 146 -14.27 -19.02 -1.72
CA ASP A 146 -15.73 -18.95 -1.80
C ASP A 146 -16.20 -17.48 -1.72
N PRO A 147 -16.79 -16.93 -2.81
CA PRO A 147 -17.28 -15.55 -2.82
C PRO A 147 -18.45 -15.34 -1.86
N SER A 148 -19.19 -16.41 -1.50
CA SER A 148 -20.27 -16.34 -0.51
C SER A 148 -19.78 -16.14 0.92
N GLN A 149 -18.49 -16.31 1.19
CA GLN A 149 -17.88 -16.03 2.49
C GLN A 149 -17.14 -14.69 2.52
N ALA A 150 -16.98 -14.04 1.37
CA ALA A 150 -16.19 -12.83 1.24
C ALA A 150 -16.95 -11.59 1.71
N CYS A 151 -16.18 -10.64 2.26
CA CYS A 151 -16.62 -9.27 2.46
C CYS A 151 -15.99 -8.31 1.44
N LEU A 152 -14.75 -8.58 1.02
CA LEU A 152 -14.01 -7.75 0.06
C LEU A 152 -13.65 -8.57 -1.18
N PHE A 153 -13.69 -7.93 -2.34
CA PHE A 153 -13.42 -8.54 -3.64
C PHE A 153 -12.24 -7.84 -4.30
N VAL A 154 -11.30 -8.62 -4.84
CA VAL A 154 -10.14 -8.11 -5.58
C VAL A 154 -10.06 -8.81 -6.93
N LEU A 155 -9.97 -8.00 -7.99
CA LEU A 155 -9.99 -8.49 -9.37
C LEU A 155 -8.68 -9.19 -9.73
N SER A 156 -8.72 -10.17 -10.62
CA SER A 156 -7.52 -10.73 -11.27
C SER A 156 -6.99 -9.88 -12.42
N ILE A 157 -7.76 -8.86 -12.83
CA ILE A 157 -7.41 -7.94 -13.92
C ILE A 157 -6.36 -6.95 -13.42
N ASP A 158 -5.20 -6.94 -14.08
CA ASP A 158 -4.11 -6.04 -13.72
C ASP A 158 -4.44 -4.59 -14.09
N THR A 159 -4.60 -3.76 -13.06
CA THR A 159 -4.88 -2.32 -13.18
C THR A 159 -3.77 -1.47 -12.57
N LEU A 160 -2.64 -2.08 -12.19
CA LEU A 160 -1.51 -1.38 -11.58
C LEU A 160 -0.96 -0.29 -12.50
N ASP A 161 -0.93 -0.58 -13.80
CA ASP A 161 -0.37 0.30 -14.81
C ASP A 161 -1.46 0.78 -15.78
N ARG A 162 -1.83 2.05 -15.62
CA ARG A 162 -2.80 2.74 -16.48
C ARG A 162 -2.13 3.78 -17.37
N ASP A 163 -0.81 3.73 -17.51
CA ASP A 163 -0.10 4.47 -18.54
C ASP A 163 -0.33 3.81 -19.90
N GLN A 164 -0.96 4.54 -20.84
CA GLN A 164 -1.28 4.03 -22.18
C GLN A 164 -0.03 3.66 -23.00
N LEU A 165 1.15 4.17 -22.63
CA LEU A 165 2.42 3.86 -23.27
C LEU A 165 3.09 2.61 -22.69
N SER A 166 2.59 2.09 -21.57
CA SER A 166 3.17 0.93 -20.90
C SER A 166 2.86 -0.37 -21.64
N PHE A 167 3.85 -1.25 -21.71
CA PHE A 167 3.65 -2.64 -22.16
C PHE A 167 2.70 -3.43 -21.25
N HIS A 168 2.53 -2.99 -20.00
CA HIS A 168 1.62 -3.61 -19.04
C HIS A 168 0.20 -3.02 -19.09
N TYR A 169 -0.06 -2.05 -19.99
CA TYR A 169 -1.37 -1.46 -20.14
C TYR A 169 -2.40 -2.48 -20.64
N ILE A 170 -3.41 -2.74 -19.83
CA ILE A 170 -4.52 -3.62 -20.22
C ILE A 170 -5.60 -2.80 -20.93
N HIS A 171 -5.92 -3.17 -22.17
CA HIS A 171 -7.02 -2.57 -22.92
C HIS A 171 -8.38 -3.20 -22.55
N ASN A 172 -9.47 -2.48 -22.84
CA ASN A 172 -10.85 -2.95 -22.68
C ASN A 172 -11.20 -3.41 -21.25
N VAL A 173 -10.58 -2.80 -20.24
CA VAL A 173 -10.83 -3.11 -18.82
C VAL A 173 -12.30 -2.93 -18.46
N LYS A 174 -12.96 -1.88 -18.97
CA LYS A 174 -14.41 -1.64 -18.79
C LYS A 174 -15.24 -2.88 -19.14
N ASN A 175 -15.06 -3.42 -20.36
CA ASN A 175 -15.84 -4.57 -20.82
C ASN A 175 -15.50 -5.85 -20.04
N LYS A 176 -14.22 -6.04 -19.69
CA LYS A 176 -13.77 -7.16 -18.86
C LYS A 176 -14.46 -7.14 -17.50
N ILE A 177 -14.43 -6.00 -16.80
CA ILE A 177 -15.05 -5.82 -15.49
C ILE A 177 -16.57 -5.98 -15.57
N GLN A 178 -17.21 -5.38 -16.58
CA GLN A 178 -18.67 -5.48 -16.75
C GLN A 178 -19.15 -6.90 -17.04
N SER A 179 -18.30 -7.77 -17.58
CA SER A 179 -18.60 -9.20 -17.77
C SER A 179 -18.53 -10.02 -16.48
N LEU A 180 -18.01 -9.46 -15.39
CA LEU A 180 -17.89 -10.15 -14.11
C LEU A 180 -19.22 -10.10 -13.34
N GLU A 181 -19.85 -11.27 -13.16
CA GLU A 181 -21.15 -11.41 -12.48
C GLU A 181 -21.18 -10.78 -11.08
N LEU A 182 -20.07 -10.86 -10.35
CA LEU A 182 -19.97 -10.38 -8.98
C LEU A 182 -19.59 -8.88 -8.85
N TRP A 183 -19.35 -8.16 -9.96
CA TRP A 183 -18.80 -6.79 -9.92
C TRP A 183 -19.62 -5.81 -9.09
N ASN A 184 -20.95 -5.95 -9.08
CA ASN A 184 -21.86 -5.16 -8.25
C ASN A 184 -21.59 -3.64 -8.29
N ASN A 185 -21.34 -3.09 -9.48
CA ASN A 185 -20.96 -1.70 -9.69
C ASN A 185 -19.79 -1.23 -8.79
N GLY A 186 -18.85 -2.12 -8.47
CA GLY A 186 -17.68 -1.85 -7.63
C GLY A 186 -17.93 -1.90 -6.13
N ARG A 187 -19.17 -2.10 -5.65
CA ARG A 187 -19.43 -2.18 -4.20
C ARG A 187 -18.64 -3.32 -3.58
N ASN A 188 -17.94 -3.04 -2.48
CA ASN A 188 -17.03 -3.98 -1.80
C ASN A 188 -15.83 -4.47 -2.65
N HIS A 189 -15.48 -3.76 -3.72
CA HIS A 189 -14.29 -4.06 -4.51
C HIS A 189 -13.13 -3.14 -4.15
N LEU A 190 -11.91 -3.68 -4.22
CA LEU A 190 -10.67 -2.92 -4.11
C LEU A 190 -9.86 -3.07 -5.40
N LEU A 191 -9.54 -1.94 -6.02
CA LEU A 191 -8.68 -1.86 -7.19
C LEU A 191 -7.29 -1.33 -6.79
N PHE A 192 -6.27 -1.64 -7.60
CA PHE A 192 -4.90 -1.21 -7.33
C PHE A 192 -4.37 -0.40 -8.51
N ASN A 193 -3.73 0.74 -8.23
CA ASN A 193 -3.05 1.53 -9.26
C ASN A 193 -1.73 2.10 -8.72
N LEU A 194 -0.63 1.89 -9.44
CA LEU A 194 0.68 2.43 -9.08
C LEU A 194 1.17 3.47 -10.09
N TYR A 195 0.85 3.26 -11.36
CA TYR A 195 1.30 4.10 -12.46
C TYR A 195 0.08 4.74 -13.14
N SER A 196 0.02 6.06 -13.10
CA SER A 196 -1.09 6.88 -13.62
C SER A 196 -0.63 7.73 -14.81
N GLY A 197 0.25 7.19 -15.64
CA GLY A 197 0.84 7.87 -16.79
C GLY A 197 2.33 8.16 -16.66
N THR A 198 2.92 8.53 -17.79
CA THR A 198 4.30 9.01 -17.91
C THR A 198 4.28 10.44 -18.42
N TRP A 199 5.24 11.25 -17.99
CA TRP A 199 5.39 12.64 -18.46
C TRP A 199 5.33 12.73 -19.99
N PRO A 200 4.62 13.72 -20.55
CA PRO A 200 3.88 14.79 -19.85
C PRO A 200 2.46 14.39 -19.43
N ASP A 201 1.98 13.21 -19.84
CA ASP A 201 0.58 12.79 -19.82
C ASP A 201 0.20 12.03 -18.53
N TYR A 202 0.48 12.64 -17.38
CA TYR A 202 -0.04 12.13 -16.11
C TYR A 202 -1.56 12.35 -16.04
N THR A 203 -2.31 11.33 -15.64
CA THR A 203 -3.77 11.42 -15.50
C THR A 203 -4.24 10.66 -14.27
N GLU A 204 -5.16 11.28 -13.52
CA GLU A 204 -5.82 10.62 -12.39
C GLU A 204 -6.89 9.61 -12.87
N ASP A 205 -7.33 9.73 -14.13
CA ASP A 205 -8.30 8.83 -14.75
C ASP A 205 -7.65 7.47 -15.10
N LEU A 206 -8.26 6.39 -14.61
CA LEU A 206 -7.83 5.03 -14.94
C LEU A 206 -8.27 4.60 -16.36
N GLY A 207 -9.05 5.42 -17.07
CA GLY A 207 -9.57 5.13 -18.40
C GLY A 207 -10.78 4.19 -18.38
N PHE A 208 -11.42 4.01 -17.23
CA PHE A 208 -12.68 3.29 -17.06
C PHE A 208 -13.38 3.70 -15.76
N ASP A 209 -14.69 3.48 -15.71
CA ASP A 209 -15.51 3.76 -14.53
C ASP A 209 -15.33 2.67 -13.46
N ILE A 210 -14.82 3.06 -12.28
CA ILE A 210 -14.63 2.17 -11.13
C ILE A 210 -15.90 1.99 -10.28
N GLY A 211 -16.96 2.75 -10.58
CA GLY A 211 -18.21 2.74 -9.83
C GLY A 211 -18.00 3.06 -8.35
N GLN A 212 -18.42 2.13 -7.49
CA GLN A 212 -18.37 2.21 -6.03
C GLN A 212 -17.13 1.53 -5.43
N ALA A 213 -16.15 1.14 -6.25
CA ALA A 213 -14.95 0.47 -5.76
C ALA A 213 -14.04 1.44 -4.98
N MET A 214 -13.39 0.89 -3.96
CA MET A 214 -12.27 1.53 -3.28
C MET A 214 -11.03 1.44 -4.16
N LEU A 215 -10.14 2.43 -4.04
CA LEU A 215 -8.92 2.51 -4.82
C LEU A 215 -7.70 2.52 -3.89
N ALA A 216 -6.86 1.50 -4.01
CA ALA A 216 -5.51 1.49 -3.46
C ALA A 216 -4.55 2.10 -4.49
N LYS A 217 -4.20 3.38 -4.32
CA LYS A 217 -3.44 4.12 -5.33
C LYS A 217 -2.20 4.80 -4.79
N ALA A 218 -1.11 4.72 -5.56
CA ALA A 218 0.09 5.51 -5.34
C ALA A 218 -0.05 6.90 -5.96
N SER A 219 0.52 7.91 -5.30
CA SER A 219 0.55 9.29 -5.79
C SER A 219 -0.81 9.90 -6.12
N ILE A 220 -1.89 9.43 -5.47
CA ILE A 220 -3.22 10.01 -5.63
C ILE A 220 -3.25 11.46 -5.11
N GLY A 221 -3.80 12.36 -5.92
CA GLY A 221 -3.98 13.76 -5.52
C GLY A 221 -5.02 13.91 -4.41
N MET A 222 -4.86 14.91 -3.54
CA MET A 222 -5.75 15.14 -2.40
C MET A 222 -7.19 15.45 -2.82
N GLU A 223 -7.35 16.05 -4.00
CA GLU A 223 -8.63 16.37 -4.62
C GLU A 223 -9.39 15.14 -5.12
N ASN A 224 -8.68 14.05 -5.44
CA ASN A 224 -9.25 12.79 -5.93
C ASN A 224 -9.33 11.71 -4.84
N PHE A 225 -8.49 11.80 -3.80
CA PHE A 225 -8.47 10.85 -2.70
C PHE A 225 -9.74 10.95 -1.85
N ARG A 226 -10.48 9.85 -1.67
CA ARG A 226 -11.66 9.79 -0.80
C ARG A 226 -11.24 9.36 0.62
N PRO A 227 -11.21 10.28 1.61
CA PRO A 227 -10.71 9.96 2.94
C PRO A 227 -11.53 8.85 3.61
N ASN A 228 -10.84 7.96 4.31
CA ASN A 228 -11.40 6.78 4.98
C ASN A 228 -12.05 5.75 4.05
N PHE A 229 -11.98 5.92 2.72
CA PHE A 229 -12.55 5.01 1.74
C PHE A 229 -11.48 4.44 0.79
N ASP A 230 -10.62 5.32 0.26
CA ASP A 230 -9.47 4.91 -0.54
C ASP A 230 -8.24 4.62 0.33
N VAL A 231 -7.28 3.90 -0.24
CA VAL A 231 -6.05 3.50 0.45
C VAL A 231 -4.85 4.13 -0.27
N SER A 232 -4.15 5.05 0.39
CA SER A 232 -2.88 5.54 -0.12
C SER A 232 -1.81 4.48 0.09
N ILE A 233 -1.17 4.04 -1.00
CA ILE A 233 -0.09 3.04 -0.96
C ILE A 233 1.20 3.66 -1.52
N PRO A 234 2.39 3.25 -1.04
CA PRO A 234 3.64 3.73 -1.61
C PRO A 234 3.81 3.21 -3.05
N LEU A 235 4.47 4.01 -3.89
CA LEU A 235 4.94 3.54 -5.19
C LEU A 235 6.14 2.61 -4.97
N PHE A 236 5.96 1.31 -5.23
CA PHE A 236 7.04 0.32 -5.14
C PHE A 236 7.52 -0.11 -6.53
N SER A 237 8.83 -0.33 -6.65
CA SER A 237 9.44 -0.85 -7.87
C SER A 237 8.96 -2.28 -8.17
N LYS A 238 8.98 -2.65 -9.44
CA LYS A 238 8.79 -4.05 -9.91
C LYS A 238 9.73 -5.05 -9.23
N ASP A 239 10.94 -4.60 -8.89
CA ASP A 239 11.96 -5.42 -8.22
C ASP A 239 11.73 -5.51 -6.69
N HIS A 240 10.67 -4.87 -6.17
CA HIS A 240 10.35 -4.97 -4.76
C HIS A 240 10.08 -6.43 -4.38
N PRO A 241 10.69 -6.94 -3.30
CA PRO A 241 10.49 -8.33 -2.88
C PRO A 241 9.05 -8.54 -2.38
N GLN A 242 8.48 -9.72 -2.65
CA GLN A 242 7.09 -10.03 -2.27
C GLN A 242 6.93 -10.15 -0.74
N LYS A 243 7.86 -10.82 -0.09
CA LYS A 243 7.97 -10.92 1.37
C LYS A 243 9.25 -10.24 1.80
N GLY A 244 9.31 -9.82 3.06
CA GLY A 244 10.40 -8.98 3.60
C GLY A 244 11.79 -9.32 3.06
N GLY A 245 12.59 -8.29 2.85
CA GLY A 245 14.01 -8.42 2.50
C GLY A 245 14.87 -8.75 3.72
N GLU A 246 16.15 -8.39 3.65
CA GLU A 246 17.01 -8.43 4.84
C GLU A 246 16.36 -7.64 5.99
N ARG A 247 16.58 -8.09 7.23
CA ARG A 247 16.13 -7.35 8.40
C ARG A 247 16.65 -5.93 8.28
N GLY A 248 15.74 -4.96 8.29
CA GLY A 248 16.13 -3.55 8.35
C GLY A 248 17.04 -3.32 9.57
N TYR A 249 17.88 -2.29 9.50
CA TYR A 249 18.87 -1.98 10.55
C TYR A 249 18.27 -1.57 11.91
N LEU A 250 16.94 -1.47 12.01
CA LEU A 250 16.23 -1.19 13.25
C LEU A 250 16.17 -2.46 14.12
N THR A 251 17.20 -2.65 14.93
CA THR A 251 17.32 -3.75 15.90
C THR A 251 16.53 -3.51 17.19
N PHE A 252 16.17 -2.26 17.48
CA PHE A 252 15.44 -1.85 18.68
C PHE A 252 14.27 -0.91 18.32
N ASN A 253 13.16 -1.04 19.05
CA ASN A 253 12.00 -0.14 18.95
C ASN A 253 12.27 1.20 19.65
N ASN A 254 13.27 1.95 19.17
CA ASN A 254 13.44 3.34 19.58
C ASN A 254 12.46 4.19 18.78
N VAL A 255 11.57 4.92 19.47
CA VAL A 255 10.64 5.87 18.85
C VAL A 255 10.91 7.26 19.42
N PRO A 256 11.37 8.23 18.61
CA PRO A 256 11.78 8.07 17.22
C PRO A 256 13.09 7.27 17.10
N PRO A 257 13.28 6.52 16.00
CA PRO A 257 14.51 5.77 15.78
C PRO A 257 15.71 6.71 15.69
N ILE A 258 16.82 6.36 16.33
CA ILE A 258 18.08 7.10 16.20
C ILE A 258 18.56 6.89 14.76
N ARG A 259 18.54 7.94 13.96
CA ARG A 259 18.96 7.92 12.56
C ARG A 259 19.99 9.02 12.34
N LYS A 260 21.05 8.72 11.59
CA LYS A 260 22.03 9.72 11.14
C LYS A 260 21.37 10.76 10.24
N TYR A 261 20.46 10.32 9.38
CA TYR A 261 19.77 11.16 8.41
C TYR A 261 18.35 11.47 8.88
N LEU A 262 18.03 12.76 8.97
CA LEU A 262 16.70 13.28 9.21
C LEU A 262 15.84 13.18 7.93
N LEU A 263 16.41 13.54 6.78
CA LEU A 263 15.74 13.56 5.48
C LEU A 263 16.69 13.11 4.37
N VAL A 264 16.24 12.18 3.53
CA VAL A 264 16.97 11.78 2.32
C VAL A 264 16.02 11.81 1.13
N PHE A 265 16.45 12.45 0.05
CA PHE A 265 15.76 12.44 -1.23
C PHE A 265 16.78 12.16 -2.34
N LYS A 266 16.44 11.21 -3.22
CA LYS A 266 17.14 11.01 -4.49
C LYS A 266 16.10 11.06 -5.61
N GLY A 267 16.14 12.07 -6.47
CA GLY A 267 15.11 12.23 -7.50
C GLY A 267 15.44 13.21 -8.63
N LYS A 268 14.46 13.54 -9.45
CA LYS A 268 14.61 14.48 -10.57
C LYS A 268 14.29 15.93 -10.14
N ARG A 269 15.10 16.90 -10.58
CA ARG A 269 14.82 18.33 -10.50
C ARG A 269 14.34 18.82 -11.86
N TYR A 270 13.11 19.32 -11.92
CA TYR A 270 12.55 19.77 -13.20
C TYR A 270 13.02 21.19 -13.47
N LEU A 271 13.67 21.39 -14.61
CA LEU A 271 14.17 22.71 -15.03
C LEU A 271 13.02 23.62 -15.51
N THR A 272 11.93 23.02 -15.99
CA THR A 272 10.74 23.70 -16.50
C THR A 272 9.47 22.91 -16.18
N GLY A 273 8.31 23.53 -16.34
CA GLY A 273 7.00 22.89 -16.15
C GLY A 273 6.49 22.87 -14.70
N ILE A 274 5.35 22.22 -14.50
CA ILE A 274 4.66 22.17 -13.20
C ILE A 274 5.54 21.46 -12.15
N GLY A 275 5.66 22.08 -10.97
CA GLY A 275 6.49 21.56 -9.88
C GLY A 275 7.99 21.81 -10.03
N SER A 276 8.43 22.50 -11.08
CA SER A 276 9.83 22.92 -11.25
C SER A 276 10.30 23.82 -10.12
N GLU A 277 9.51 24.82 -9.72
CA GLU A 277 9.85 25.71 -8.60
C GLU A 277 10.07 24.94 -7.29
N THR A 278 9.12 24.08 -6.89
CA THR A 278 9.23 23.28 -5.67
C THR A 278 10.44 22.35 -5.71
N ARG A 279 10.66 21.65 -6.83
CA ARG A 279 11.81 20.75 -6.97
C ARG A 279 13.14 21.50 -7.04
N ASN A 280 13.14 22.71 -7.58
CA ASN A 280 14.29 23.59 -7.60
C ASN A 280 14.60 24.13 -6.20
N ALA A 281 13.58 24.32 -5.35
CA ALA A 281 13.79 24.76 -3.97
C ALA A 281 14.44 23.68 -3.09
N LEU A 282 14.30 22.39 -3.44
CA LEU A 282 14.76 21.28 -2.60
C LEU A 282 16.25 21.42 -2.25
N TYR A 283 17.13 21.75 -3.18
CA TYR A 283 18.56 21.78 -2.86
C TYR A 283 18.93 22.77 -1.75
N HIS A 284 18.13 23.81 -1.50
CA HIS A 284 18.44 24.83 -0.50
C HIS A 284 18.41 24.29 0.93
N ILE A 285 17.69 23.18 1.18
CA ILE A 285 17.66 22.55 2.50
C ILE A 285 18.71 21.43 2.63
N HIS A 286 19.49 21.16 1.58
CA HIS A 286 20.59 20.20 1.64
C HIS A 286 21.73 20.77 2.50
N ASN A 287 22.11 20.06 3.56
CA ASN A 287 23.21 20.49 4.45
C ASN A 287 24.43 19.56 4.40
N GLY A 288 24.37 18.44 3.66
CA GLY A 288 25.48 17.48 3.56
C GLY A 288 25.72 16.63 4.83
N GLU A 289 24.92 16.81 5.88
CA GLU A 289 25.10 16.14 7.17
C GLU A 289 23.98 15.12 7.44
N ASP A 290 22.77 15.61 7.75
CA ASP A 290 21.58 14.82 8.08
C ASP A 290 20.40 15.08 7.14
N ILE A 291 20.47 16.10 6.28
CA ILE A 291 19.53 16.37 5.18
C ILE A 291 20.26 16.23 3.84
N ILE A 292 20.06 15.08 3.18
CA ILE A 292 20.74 14.72 1.94
C ILE A 292 19.76 14.76 0.76
N LEU A 293 19.97 15.66 -0.19
CA LEU A 293 19.09 15.81 -1.35
C LEU A 293 19.91 15.72 -2.64
N LEU A 294 19.88 14.56 -3.26
CA LEU A 294 20.59 14.26 -4.50
C LEU A 294 19.60 14.38 -5.65
N THR A 295 19.84 15.31 -6.58
CA THR A 295 18.91 15.55 -7.68
C THR A 295 19.57 15.45 -9.04
N THR A 296 18.87 14.97 -10.05
CA THR A 296 19.31 15.07 -11.46
C THR A 296 18.38 15.99 -12.25
N CYS A 297 18.96 16.87 -13.05
CA CYS A 297 18.22 17.72 -13.98
C CYS A 297 17.85 17.02 -15.30
N LYS A 298 18.28 15.76 -15.49
CA LYS A 298 17.98 14.96 -16.70
C LYS A 298 16.51 14.53 -16.70
N HIS A 299 15.64 15.40 -17.21
CA HIS A 299 14.21 15.17 -17.26
C HIS A 299 13.58 15.63 -18.58
N GLY A 300 12.92 14.71 -19.29
CA GLY A 300 12.36 14.97 -20.62
C GLY A 300 13.45 14.94 -21.71
N LYS A 301 13.04 15.21 -22.96
CA LYS A 301 13.97 15.22 -24.11
C LYS A 301 14.73 16.54 -24.25
N ASP A 302 14.17 17.62 -23.71
CA ASP A 302 14.69 18.99 -23.88
C ASP A 302 15.43 19.54 -22.66
N TRP A 303 15.80 18.70 -21.69
CA TRP A 303 16.49 19.15 -20.47
C TRP A 303 17.79 19.90 -20.77
N GLU A 304 18.52 19.50 -21.82
CA GLU A 304 19.76 20.14 -22.25
C GLU A 304 19.53 21.60 -22.69
N LYS A 305 18.37 21.89 -23.29
CA LYS A 305 18.01 23.25 -23.74
C LYS A 305 17.70 24.18 -22.56
N HIS A 306 17.27 23.63 -21.44
CA HIS A 306 16.91 24.37 -20.23
C HIS A 306 17.96 24.27 -19.13
N LYS A 307 19.13 23.70 -19.44
CA LYS A 307 20.22 23.47 -18.50
C LYS A 307 20.63 24.78 -17.83
N ASP A 308 20.51 24.82 -16.50
CA ASP A 308 21.02 25.91 -15.67
C ASP A 308 22.46 25.64 -15.20
N ALA A 309 23.04 26.62 -14.51
CA ALA A 309 24.40 26.53 -13.99
C ALA A 309 24.61 25.44 -12.93
N ARG A 310 23.54 24.94 -12.28
CA ARG A 310 23.61 23.95 -11.21
C ARG A 310 23.55 22.51 -11.72
N CYS A 311 22.90 22.31 -12.86
CA CYS A 311 22.60 21.00 -13.44
C CYS A 311 23.81 20.06 -13.59
N ASP A 312 25.01 20.57 -13.86
CA ASP A 312 26.23 19.73 -13.90
C ASP A 312 26.58 19.14 -12.53
N LYS A 313 26.60 19.99 -11.50
CA LYS A 313 26.86 19.59 -10.12
C LYS A 313 25.80 18.63 -9.59
N ASP A 314 24.53 18.92 -9.86
CA ASP A 314 23.42 18.05 -9.52
C ASP A 314 23.62 16.64 -10.12
N ASN A 315 23.98 16.56 -11.41
CA ASN A 315 24.19 15.28 -12.08
C ASN A 315 25.43 14.53 -11.57
N GLU A 316 26.49 15.22 -11.17
CA GLU A 316 27.67 14.61 -10.56
C GLU A 316 27.29 13.97 -9.22
N GLU A 317 26.73 14.76 -8.30
CA GLU A 317 26.29 14.30 -6.97
C GLU A 317 25.22 13.20 -7.04
N TYR A 318 24.38 13.19 -8.07
CA TYR A 318 23.35 12.16 -8.24
C TYR A 318 23.89 10.78 -8.65
N ASN A 319 25.02 10.75 -9.37
CA ASN A 319 25.60 9.52 -9.91
C ASN A 319 26.64 8.87 -8.99
N GLU A 320 27.12 9.59 -7.97
CA GLU A 320 27.82 9.01 -6.82
C GLU A 320 26.91 8.05 -6.02
#